data_AF-A0A0Q7IPE6-F1
#
_entry.id   AF-A0A0Q7IPE6-F1
#
_cell.length_a   1.000
_cell.length_b   1.000
_cell.length_c   1.000
_cell.angle_alpha   90.00
_cell.angle_beta   90.00
_cell.angle_gamma   90.00
#
_symmetry.space_group_name_H-M   'P 1'
#
loop_
_entity.id
_entity.type
_entity.pdbx_description
1 polymer ?
#
loop_
_entity_poly.entity_id
_entity_poly.type
_entity_poly.pdbx_seq_one_letter_code
_entity_poly.pdbx_strand_id
1 'polypeptide(L)'
;MQDLEAAMVDDLLKPLESQAPPSAGGDGYDRVQRVCRDLNSGHTPAPEDLAALTPTTREWLTLLEPQMRLLVGNVEKEALVAHIRGGKCLRGVIRSDAESIAQWKHTVALEAIEAEYDDEPKLAM
;
A
#
# COMPACT_ATOMS: atom_id res chain seq x y z
N MET A 1 6.42 -39.96 -31.15
CA MET A 1 6.96 -39.61 -29.81
C MET A 1 7.17 -38.09 -29.82
N GLN A 2 6.06 -37.35 -29.79
CA GLN A 2 6.00 -35.89 -29.96
C GLN A 2 4.86 -35.35 -29.07
N ASP A 3 4.96 -35.53 -27.77
CA ASP A 3 3.91 -35.10 -26.83
C ASP A 3 4.50 -34.61 -25.50
N LEU A 4 5.66 -33.94 -25.54
CA LEU A 4 6.32 -33.46 -24.32
C LEU A 4 6.58 -31.95 -24.28
N GLU A 5 6.36 -31.22 -25.39
CA GLU A 5 6.63 -29.78 -25.44
C GLU A 5 5.39 -28.90 -25.18
N ALA A 6 4.18 -29.46 -25.24
CA ALA A 6 2.95 -28.69 -25.04
C ALA A 6 2.60 -28.45 -23.55
N ALA A 7 3.20 -29.17 -22.61
CA ALA A 7 2.84 -29.08 -21.20
C ALA A 7 3.58 -27.99 -20.40
N MET A 8 4.63 -27.38 -20.99
CA MET A 8 5.47 -26.40 -20.27
C MET A 8 5.14 -24.94 -20.59
N VAL A 9 4.30 -24.67 -21.60
CA VAL A 9 3.95 -23.29 -22.01
C VAL A 9 2.65 -22.80 -21.36
N ASP A 10 1.84 -23.72 -20.80
CA ASP A 10 0.55 -23.38 -20.19
C ASP A 10 0.69 -22.88 -18.72
N ASP A 11 1.82 -23.17 -18.06
CA ASP A 11 2.06 -22.75 -16.67
C ASP A 11 2.50 -21.28 -16.53
N LEU A 12 2.87 -20.62 -17.65
CA LEU A 12 3.29 -19.22 -17.67
C LEU A 12 2.15 -18.22 -17.91
N LEU A 13 0.94 -18.72 -18.16
CA LEU A 13 -0.27 -17.93 -18.44
C LEU A 13 -1.39 -18.14 -17.41
N LYS A 14 -1.09 -18.78 -16.27
CA LYS A 14 -2.01 -18.73 -15.13
C LYS A 14 -2.12 -17.27 -14.70
N PRO A 15 -3.31 -16.66 -14.72
CA PRO A 15 -3.50 -15.36 -14.07
C PRO A 15 -2.98 -15.55 -12.65
N LEU A 16 -2.22 -14.58 -12.16
CA LEU A 16 -1.77 -14.49 -10.78
C LEU A 16 -3.04 -14.51 -9.90
N GLU A 17 -3.56 -15.70 -9.62
CA GLU A 17 -4.65 -15.92 -8.69
C GLU A 17 -4.08 -15.53 -7.34
N SER A 18 -4.32 -14.25 -7.03
CA SER A 18 -4.40 -13.65 -5.71
C SER A 18 -4.13 -14.68 -4.62
N GLN A 19 -2.86 -14.80 -4.23
CA GLN A 19 -2.50 -15.48 -2.99
C GLN A 19 -3.06 -14.65 -1.84
N ALA A 20 -4.35 -14.86 -1.54
CA ALA A 20 -4.97 -14.37 -0.33
C ALA A 20 -4.31 -15.13 0.85
N PRO A 21 -3.69 -14.43 1.82
CA PRO A 21 -3.14 -15.09 2.99
C PRO A 21 -4.26 -15.75 3.82
N PRO A 22 -3.95 -16.79 4.61
CA PRO A 22 -4.95 -17.62 5.26
C PRO A 22 -5.78 -16.83 6.26
N SER A 23 -7.09 -17.08 6.21
CA SER A 23 -8.11 -16.44 7.03
C SER A 23 -7.92 -16.71 8.51
N ALA A 24 -7.61 -15.66 9.26
CA ALA A 24 -7.85 -15.59 10.69
C ALA A 24 -8.88 -14.46 10.96
N GLY A 25 -10.17 -14.79 10.87
CA GLY A 25 -11.23 -14.01 11.53
C GLY A 25 -11.59 -12.62 10.99
N GLY A 26 -11.22 -12.27 9.76
CA GLY A 26 -11.65 -11.05 9.07
C GLY A 26 -10.91 -10.90 7.74
N ASP A 27 -11.55 -10.34 6.72
CA ASP A 27 -10.85 -10.08 5.46
C ASP A 27 -9.63 -9.19 5.74
N GLY A 28 -8.51 -9.40 5.04
CA GLY A 28 -7.29 -8.57 5.22
C GLY A 28 -7.55 -7.08 5.09
N TYR A 29 -8.63 -6.68 4.42
CA TYR A 29 -9.12 -5.31 4.29
C TYR A 29 -9.66 -4.73 5.61
N ASP A 30 -10.41 -5.50 6.41
CA ASP A 30 -10.89 -5.05 7.73
C ASP A 30 -9.71 -4.75 8.67
N ARG A 31 -8.62 -5.53 8.53
CA ARG A 31 -7.38 -5.30 9.28
C ARG A 31 -6.68 -4.02 8.84
N VAL A 32 -6.60 -3.74 7.54
CA VAL A 32 -6.08 -2.47 7.03
C VAL A 32 -6.82 -1.29 7.66
N GLN A 33 -8.16 -1.35 7.69
CA GLN A 33 -8.96 -0.27 8.29
C GLN A 33 -8.72 -0.12 9.79
N ARG A 34 -8.61 -1.24 10.51
CA ARG A 34 -8.29 -1.25 11.93
C ARG A 34 -6.92 -0.64 12.21
N VAL A 35 -5.89 -1.06 11.49
CA VAL A 35 -4.53 -0.51 11.61
C VAL A 35 -4.52 1.00 11.31
N CYS A 36 -5.23 1.45 10.28
CA CYS A 36 -5.37 2.89 10.01
C CYS A 36 -6.05 3.65 11.15
N ARG A 37 -7.08 3.07 11.77
CA ARG A 37 -7.79 3.68 12.90
C ARG A 37 -6.92 3.74 14.16
N ASP A 38 -6.18 2.68 14.45
CA ASP A 38 -5.27 2.60 15.59
C ASP A 38 -4.16 3.65 15.46
N LEU A 39 -3.51 3.70 14.29
CA LEU A 39 -2.47 4.69 13.99
C LEU A 39 -2.97 6.14 14.09
N ASN A 40 -4.22 6.42 13.68
CA ASN A 40 -4.80 7.77 13.82
C ASN A 40 -5.21 8.11 15.24
N SER A 41 -5.53 7.10 16.05
CA SER A 41 -5.90 7.29 17.46
C SER A 41 -4.67 7.38 18.36
N GLY A 42 -3.46 7.27 17.80
CA GLY A 42 -2.21 7.21 18.57
C GLY A 42 -2.00 5.87 19.28
N HIS A 43 -2.76 4.83 18.91
CA HIS A 43 -2.60 3.49 19.42
C HIS A 43 -1.62 2.69 18.57
N THR A 44 -0.83 1.85 19.23
CA THR A 44 0.03 0.88 18.53
C THR A 44 -0.85 -0.21 17.93
N PRO A 45 -0.84 -0.42 16.60
CA PRO A 45 -1.62 -1.49 15.98
C PRO A 45 -1.17 -2.86 16.46
N ALA A 46 -2.10 -3.81 16.51
CA ALA A 46 -1.80 -5.16 16.98
C ALA A 46 -0.75 -5.83 16.07
N PRO A 47 0.27 -6.52 16.63
CA PRO A 47 1.32 -7.13 15.84
C PRO A 47 0.80 -8.25 14.93
N GLU A 48 -0.27 -8.93 15.34
CA GLU A 48 -0.98 -9.94 14.53
C GLU A 48 -1.63 -9.34 13.28
N ASP A 49 -2.21 -8.14 13.41
CA ASP A 49 -2.86 -7.44 12.31
C ASP A 49 -1.80 -6.98 11.30
N LEU A 50 -0.67 -6.44 11.78
CA LEU A 50 0.46 -6.09 10.92
C LEU A 50 1.09 -7.32 10.23
N ALA A 51 1.33 -8.40 10.98
CA ALA A 51 2.00 -9.59 10.46
C ALA A 51 1.21 -10.28 9.33
N ALA A 52 -0.11 -10.14 9.32
CA ALA A 52 -0.96 -10.73 8.30
C ALA A 52 -1.15 -9.87 7.05
N LEU A 53 -0.67 -8.63 7.05
CA LEU A 53 -0.67 -7.78 5.86
C LEU A 53 0.49 -8.13 4.93
N THR A 54 0.25 -8.01 3.63
CA THR A 54 1.32 -8.19 2.64
C THR A 54 2.43 -7.13 2.87
N PRO A 55 3.69 -7.42 2.50
CA PRO A 55 4.77 -6.44 2.61
C PRO A 55 4.44 -5.11 1.92
N THR A 56 3.84 -5.15 0.73
CA THR A 56 3.43 -3.97 -0.03
C THR A 56 2.35 -3.17 0.71
N THR A 57 1.36 -3.82 1.31
CA THR A 57 0.34 -3.11 2.10
C THR A 57 0.92 -2.49 3.36
N ARG A 58 1.86 -3.17 4.03
CA ARG A 58 2.57 -2.59 5.19
C ARG A 58 3.36 -1.34 4.82
N GLU A 59 4.11 -1.41 3.72
CA GLU A 59 4.88 -0.27 3.20
C GLU A 59 3.96 0.87 2.76
N TRP A 60 2.86 0.57 2.09
CA TRP A 60 1.87 1.57 1.73
C TRP A 60 1.31 2.29 2.97
N LEU A 61 0.98 1.55 4.04
CA LEU A 61 0.47 2.13 5.29
C LEU A 61 1.45 3.10 5.96
N THR A 62 2.76 2.87 5.87
CA THR A 62 3.76 3.78 6.46
C THR A 62 3.87 5.09 5.69
N LEU A 63 3.54 5.09 4.39
CA LEU A 63 3.54 6.30 3.55
C LEU A 63 2.29 7.15 3.70
N LEU A 64 1.18 6.58 4.16
CA LEU A 64 -0.06 7.32 4.31
C LEU A 64 0.07 8.40 5.38
N GLU A 65 -0.28 9.63 5.02
CA GLU A 65 -0.46 10.72 5.97
C GLU A 65 -1.70 10.50 6.86
N PRO A 66 -1.80 11.16 8.04
CA PRO A 66 -2.95 10.98 8.94
C PRO A 66 -4.32 11.19 8.26
N GLN A 67 -4.42 12.19 7.37
CA GLN A 67 -5.65 12.44 6.61
C GLN A 67 -6.00 11.29 5.66
N MET A 68 -4.99 10.70 5.00
CA MET A 68 -5.17 9.54 4.13
C MET A 68 -5.57 8.30 4.93
N ARG A 69 -4.93 8.08 6.09
CA ARG A 69 -5.30 6.97 7.00
C ARG A 69 -6.73 7.13 7.49
N LEU A 70 -7.19 8.36 7.77
CA LEU A 70 -8.56 8.62 8.20
C LEU A 70 -9.56 8.25 7.11
N LEU A 71 -9.25 8.56 5.86
CA LEU A 71 -10.07 8.14 4.71
C LEU A 71 -10.13 6.61 4.60
N VAL A 72 -8.97 5.95 4.64
CA VAL A 72 -8.89 4.48 4.54
C VAL A 72 -9.63 3.77 5.69
N GLY A 73 -9.52 4.29 6.91
CA GLY A 73 -10.15 3.71 8.10
C GLY A 73 -11.67 3.92 8.20
N ASN A 74 -12.25 4.82 7.39
CA ASN A 74 -13.68 5.18 7.43
C ASN A 74 -14.43 4.91 6.12
N VAL A 75 -13.75 4.56 5.04
CA VAL A 75 -14.39 4.26 3.75
C VAL A 75 -15.13 2.91 3.80
N GLU A 76 -16.16 2.76 2.97
CA GLU A 76 -16.81 1.47 2.72
C GLU A 76 -15.79 0.41 2.29
N LYS A 77 -15.92 -0.81 2.83
CA LYS A 77 -15.02 -1.93 2.56
C LYS A 77 -14.89 -2.22 1.05
N GLU A 78 -15.98 -2.16 0.30
CA GLU A 78 -15.97 -2.38 -1.15
C GLU A 78 -15.07 -1.38 -1.90
N ALA A 79 -15.07 -0.12 -1.46
CA ALA A 79 -14.23 0.91 -2.06
C ALA A 79 -12.75 0.71 -1.71
N LEU A 80 -12.45 0.26 -0.48
CA LEU A 80 -11.09 -0.12 -0.09
C LEU A 80 -10.59 -1.32 -0.89
N VAL A 81 -11.43 -2.34 -1.07
CA VAL A 81 -11.10 -3.52 -1.89
C VAL A 81 -10.82 -3.09 -3.33
N ALA A 82 -11.67 -2.24 -3.91
CA ALA A 82 -11.48 -1.73 -5.26
C ALA A 82 -10.17 -0.92 -5.43
N HIS A 83 -9.76 -0.19 -4.39
CA HIS A 83 -8.48 0.53 -4.36
C HIS A 83 -7.29 -0.41 -4.31
N ILE A 84 -7.30 -1.34 -3.38
CA ILE A 84 -6.17 -2.24 -3.18
C ILE A 84 -6.01 -3.22 -4.35
N ARG A 85 -7.12 -3.62 -4.99
CA ARG A 85 -7.09 -4.45 -6.21
C ARG A 85 -6.81 -3.66 -7.49
N GLY A 86 -6.64 -2.33 -7.42
CA GLY A 86 -6.33 -1.49 -8.58
C GLY A 86 -7.52 -1.24 -9.52
N GLY A 87 -8.75 -1.56 -9.10
CA GLY A 87 -9.97 -1.31 -9.88
C GLY A 87 -10.43 0.16 -9.84
N LYS A 88 -10.27 0.85 -8.70
CA LYS A 88 -10.61 2.28 -8.54
C LYS A 88 -9.76 2.94 -7.47
N CYS A 89 -9.19 4.11 -7.75
CA CYS A 89 -8.41 4.85 -6.74
C CYS A 89 -9.32 5.64 -5.78
N LEU A 90 -9.04 5.54 -4.48
CA LEU A 90 -9.57 6.46 -3.47
C LEU A 90 -8.93 7.84 -3.67
N ARG A 91 -9.78 8.85 -3.84
CA ARG A 91 -9.32 10.23 -4.04
C ARG A 91 -8.53 10.70 -2.82
N GLY A 92 -7.34 11.24 -3.05
CA GLY A 92 -6.47 11.75 -1.99
C GLY A 92 -5.70 10.65 -1.25
N VAL A 93 -5.69 9.42 -1.75
CA VAL A 93 -4.92 8.31 -1.16
C VAL A 93 -4.00 7.73 -2.23
N ILE A 94 -2.74 7.51 -1.86
CA ILE A 94 -1.74 6.87 -2.74
C ILE A 94 -2.25 5.47 -3.13
N ARG A 95 -2.03 5.04 -4.36
CA ARG A 95 -2.35 3.66 -4.75
C ARG A 95 -1.45 2.67 -4.01
N SER A 96 -1.96 1.47 -3.75
CA SER A 96 -1.21 0.44 -3.03
C SER A 96 -0.34 -0.45 -3.92
N ASP A 97 -0.06 -0.03 -5.16
CA ASP A 97 0.85 -0.74 -6.06
C ASP A 97 2.30 -0.27 -5.91
N ALA A 98 3.25 -1.15 -6.22
CA ALA A 98 4.67 -0.91 -6.00
C ALA A 98 5.21 0.31 -6.77
N GLU A 99 4.70 0.56 -7.98
CA GLU A 99 5.13 1.69 -8.80
C GLU A 99 4.72 3.02 -8.16
N SER A 100 3.47 3.15 -7.73
CA SER A 100 2.96 4.36 -7.08
C SER A 100 3.65 4.62 -5.73
N ILE A 101 3.92 3.56 -4.97
CA ILE A 101 4.69 3.62 -3.71
C ILE A 101 6.11 4.13 -3.98
N ALA A 102 6.78 3.61 -5.00
CA ALA A 102 8.14 4.03 -5.36
C ALA A 102 8.18 5.49 -5.86
N GLN A 103 7.22 5.89 -6.69
CA GLN A 103 7.09 7.27 -7.16
C GLN A 103 6.87 8.24 -6.01
N TRP A 104 5.97 7.93 -5.07
CA TRP A 104 5.72 8.77 -3.90
C TRP A 104 6.98 8.95 -3.05
N LYS A 105 7.70 7.85 -2.77
CA LYS A 105 8.98 7.90 -2.04
C LYS A 105 10.01 8.76 -2.74
N HIS A 106 10.10 8.66 -4.07
CA HIS A 106 11.00 9.46 -4.86
C HIS A 106 10.62 10.95 -4.80
N THR A 107 9.35 11.30 -4.92
CA THR A 107 8.87 12.69 -4.78
C THR A 107 9.19 13.26 -3.41
N VAL A 108 8.87 12.55 -2.32
CA VAL A 108 9.17 12.99 -0.95
C VAL A 108 10.68 13.16 -0.73
N ALA A 109 11.50 12.28 -1.30
CA ALA A 109 12.95 12.40 -1.23
C ALA A 109 13.46 13.65 -1.97
N LEU A 110 12.88 13.99 -3.13
CA LEU A 110 13.22 15.22 -3.85
C LEU A 110 12.82 16.46 -3.07
N GLU A 111 11.61 16.50 -2.49
CA GLU A 111 11.15 17.62 -1.67
C GLU A 111 12.04 17.85 -0.44
N ALA A 112 12.53 16.77 0.19
CA ALA A 112 13.46 16.87 1.31
C ALA A 112 14.81 17.45 0.90
N ILE A 113 15.29 17.11 -0.31
CA ILE A 113 16.53 17.65 -0.87
C ILE A 113 16.33 19.15 -1.19
N GLU A 114 15.25 19.53 -1.88
CA GLU A 114 14.97 20.93 -2.21
C GLU A 114 14.83 21.81 -0.95
N ALA A 115 14.20 21.29 0.11
CA ALA A 115 14.09 22.00 1.39
C ALA A 115 15.45 22.20 2.10
N GLU A 116 16.41 21.29 1.92
CA GLU A 116 17.77 21.42 2.49
C GLU A 116 18.61 22.48 1.75
N TYR A 117 18.30 22.77 0.48
CA TYR A 117 18.98 23.79 -0.33
C TYR A 117 18.32 25.18 -0.28
N ASP A 118 17.08 25.32 0.20
CA ASP A 118 16.42 26.64 0.37
C ASP A 118 16.79 27.34 1.70
N ASP A 119 17.38 26.59 2.66
CA ASP A 119 17.88 27.13 3.94
C ASP A 119 19.31 27.71 3.85
N GLU A 120 19.87 27.90 2.65
CA GLU A 120 21.05 28.75 2.51
C GLU A 120 20.67 30.20 2.87
N PRO A 121 21.25 30.79 3.94
CA PRO A 121 20.96 32.17 4.25
C PRO A 121 21.40 33.00 3.05
N LYS A 122 20.46 33.74 2.45
CA LYS A 122 20.77 34.84 1.54
C LYS A 122 21.87 35.65 2.21
N LEU A 123 23.11 35.46 1.74
CA LEU A 123 24.27 36.17 2.23
C LEU A 123 23.95 37.64 2.03
N ALA A 124 23.52 38.28 3.12
CA ALA A 124 23.44 39.73 3.17
C ALA A 124 24.89 40.20 3.21
N MET A 125 25.46 40.47 2.04
CA MET A 125 26.50 41.47 1.80
C MET A 125 26.84 41.60 0.31
#